data_AF-A0A350REF1-F1
#
_entry.id   AF-A0A350REF1-F1
#
_cell.length_a   1.000
_cell.length_b   1.000
_cell.length_c   1.000
_cell.angle_alpha   90.00
_cell.angle_beta   90.00
_cell.angle_gamma   90.00
#
_symmetry.space_group_name_H-M   'P 1'
#
loop_
_entity.id
_entity.type
_entity.pdbx_description
1 polymer ?
#
loop_
_entity_poly.entity_id
_entity_poly.type
_entity_poly.pdbx_seq_one_letter_code
_entity_poly.pdbx_strand_id
1 'polypeptide(L)'
;MSDESPGQTMTLPIEGAAALRQILGILTDHEIEDSNGRLDALDQRLSLAWNSEEWASMTATERGIPMSRLDAQLLVSGLRFTEMMSTHLPFFDQVCVVSDWIVAELNEAFPGLSDS
;
A
#
# COMPACT_ATOMS: atom_id res chain seq x y z
N MET A 1 -19.73 -11.61 9.31
CA MET A 1 -18.51 -11.66 8.49
C MET A 1 -18.83 -10.82 7.27
N SER A 2 -18.36 -9.57 7.23
CA SER A 2 -18.69 -8.68 6.11
C SER A 2 -17.82 -9.07 4.92
N ASP A 3 -18.47 -9.66 3.93
CA ASP A 3 -17.96 -9.99 2.62
C ASP A 3 -17.80 -8.67 1.86
N GLU A 4 -16.74 -7.91 2.16
CA GLU A 4 -16.48 -6.63 1.49
C GLU A 4 -15.78 -6.91 0.17
N SER A 5 -16.58 -7.03 -0.90
CA SER A 5 -16.07 -7.14 -2.27
C SER A 5 -15.05 -6.01 -2.54
N PRO A 6 -13.93 -6.26 -3.23
CA PRO A 6 -13.00 -5.19 -3.59
C PRO A 6 -13.76 -4.12 -4.39
N GLY A 7 -14.03 -2.99 -3.74
CA GLY A 7 -15.03 -2.01 -4.19
C GLY A 7 -14.51 -1.07 -5.28
N GLN A 8 -13.19 -0.94 -5.41
CA GLN A 8 -12.56 -0.05 -6.39
C GLN A 8 -11.22 -0.61 -6.89
N THR A 9 -10.91 -0.31 -8.14
CA THR A 9 -9.63 -0.67 -8.74
C THR A 9 -8.73 0.56 -8.74
N MET A 10 -7.62 0.50 -8.02
CA MET A 10 -6.58 1.53 -8.08
C MET A 10 -5.62 1.19 -9.21
N THR A 11 -5.43 2.10 -10.15
CA THR A 11 -4.43 1.94 -11.21
C THR A 11 -3.07 2.35 -10.67
N LEU A 12 -2.10 1.45 -10.71
CA LEU A 12 -0.76 1.68 -10.18
C LEU A 12 0.30 1.42 -11.26
N PRO A 13 1.36 2.26 -11.34
CA PRO A 13 2.60 1.86 -11.97
C PRO A 13 3.33 0.82 -11.10
N ILE A 14 4.28 0.09 -11.69
CA ILE A 14 4.99 -0.99 -11.00
C ILE A 14 5.82 -0.48 -9.82
N GLU A 15 6.34 0.75 -9.90
CA GLU A 15 7.06 1.44 -8.82
C GLU A 15 6.14 1.74 -7.64
N GLY A 16 4.90 2.17 -7.91
CA GLY A 16 3.89 2.39 -6.89
C GLY A 16 3.54 1.08 -6.18
N ALA A 17 3.33 0.01 -6.96
CA ALA A 17 3.07 -1.31 -6.39
C ALA A 17 4.27 -1.85 -5.57
N ALA A 18 5.51 -1.62 -6.00
CA ALA A 18 6.70 -1.98 -5.24
C ALA A 18 6.78 -1.22 -3.89
N ALA A 19 6.50 0.08 -3.90
CA ALA A 19 6.47 0.89 -2.68
C ALA A 19 5.41 0.39 -1.69
N LEU A 20 4.20 0.06 -2.19
CA LEU A 20 3.16 -0.55 -1.36
C LEU A 20 3.60 -1.88 -0.76
N ARG A 21 4.21 -2.77 -1.54
CA ARG A 21 4.72 -4.05 -1.03
C ARG A 21 5.82 -3.88 0.02
N GLN A 22 6.67 -2.86 -0.11
CA GLN A 22 7.64 -2.53 0.94
C GLN A 22 6.97 -2.12 2.24
N ILE A 23 5.92 -1.30 2.18
CA ILE A 23 5.13 -0.91 3.36
C ILE A 23 4.49 -2.13 4.01
N LEU A 24 3.88 -3.02 3.22
CA LEU A 24 3.29 -4.26 3.75
C LEU A 24 4.35 -5.14 4.43
N GLY A 25 5.52 -5.29 3.81
CA GLY A 25 6.64 -6.01 4.41
C GLY A 25 7.09 -5.41 5.75
N ILE A 26 7.20 -4.08 5.84
CA ILE A 26 7.50 -3.38 7.10
C ILE A 26 6.45 -3.70 8.16
N LEU A 27 5.16 -3.68 7.83
CA LEU A 27 4.11 -3.97 8.79
C LEU A 27 4.14 -5.42 9.28
N THR A 28 4.37 -6.36 8.36
CA THR A 28 4.53 -7.79 8.68
C THR A 28 5.74 -8.01 9.61
N ASP A 29 6.88 -7.38 9.32
CA ASP A 29 8.11 -7.51 10.12
C ASP A 29 7.96 -6.97 11.55
N HIS A 30 7.03 -6.02 11.76
CA HIS A 30 6.77 -5.41 13.06
C HIS A 30 5.59 -6.06 13.80
N GLU A 31 5.11 -7.23 13.35
CA GLU A 31 4.02 -8.00 13.97
C GLU A 31 2.74 -7.16 14.18
N ILE A 32 2.47 -6.19 13.29
CA ILE A 32 1.21 -5.44 13.32
C ILE A 32 0.06 -6.43 13.14
N GLU A 33 -0.93 -6.38 14.04
CA GLU A 33 -2.00 -7.37 14.14
C GLU A 33 -2.81 -7.47 12.83
N ASP A 34 -2.54 -8.49 12.03
CA ASP A 34 -3.34 -8.85 10.85
C ASP A 34 -4.49 -9.80 11.23
N SER A 35 -5.38 -9.31 12.10
CA SER A 35 -6.49 -10.10 12.66
C SER A 35 -7.41 -10.76 11.61
N ASN A 36 -7.32 -10.38 10.33
CA ASN A 36 -8.18 -10.88 9.25
C ASN A 36 -7.41 -11.37 8.00
N GLY A 37 -6.07 -11.50 8.03
CA GLY A 37 -5.29 -11.94 6.85
C GLY A 37 -5.28 -10.93 5.69
N ARG A 38 -5.54 -9.65 5.98
CA ARG A 38 -5.70 -8.58 4.99
C ARG A 38 -4.37 -8.11 4.42
N LEU A 39 -3.31 -8.11 5.22
CA LEU A 39 -1.94 -7.79 4.76
C LEU A 39 -1.53 -8.76 3.66
N ASP A 40 -1.64 -10.06 3.95
CA ASP A 40 -1.29 -11.13 3.01
C ASP A 40 -2.17 -11.09 1.75
N ALA A 41 -3.48 -10.87 1.92
CA ALA A 41 -4.40 -10.79 0.79
C ALA A 41 -4.10 -9.59 -0.13
N LEU A 42 -3.64 -8.46 0.41
CA LEU A 42 -3.25 -7.30 -0.39
C LEU A 42 -1.89 -7.51 -1.08
N ASP A 43 -0.89 -8.07 -0.39
CA ASP A 43 0.40 -8.40 -1.01
C ASP A 43 0.25 -9.41 -2.14
N GLN A 44 -0.62 -10.41 -1.97
CA GLN A 44 -0.91 -11.38 -3.02
C GLN A 44 -1.52 -10.71 -4.26
N ARG A 45 -2.49 -9.80 -4.08
CA ARG A 45 -3.11 -9.06 -5.18
C ARG A 45 -2.10 -8.20 -5.94
N LEU A 46 -1.19 -7.53 -5.22
CA LEU A 46 -0.11 -6.74 -5.82
C LEU A 46 0.87 -7.64 -6.59
N SER A 47 1.27 -8.76 -5.99
CA SER A 47 2.24 -9.70 -6.57
C SER A 47 1.74 -10.35 -7.86
N LEU A 48 0.44 -10.59 -7.98
CA LEU A 48 -0.19 -11.20 -9.16
C LEU A 48 -0.40 -10.24 -10.33
N ALA A 49 -0.30 -8.93 -10.10
CA ALA A 49 -0.54 -7.96 -11.14
C ALA A 49 0.60 -7.88 -12.16
N TRP A 50 1.83 -8.21 -11.78
CA TRP A 50 2.99 -8.25 -12.68
C TRP A 50 3.74 -9.57 -12.62
N ASN A 51 4.32 -9.96 -13.76
CA ASN A 51 5.13 -11.17 -13.84
C ASN A 51 6.55 -10.92 -13.32
N SER A 52 7.32 -12.00 -13.14
CA SER A 52 8.66 -11.92 -12.54
C SER A 52 9.67 -11.09 -13.34
N GLU A 53 9.57 -11.06 -14.67
CA GLU A 53 10.46 -10.27 -15.53
C GLU A 53 10.16 -8.77 -15.41
N GLU A 54 8.87 -8.42 -15.34
CA GLU A 54 8.42 -7.05 -15.11
C GLU A 54 8.89 -6.55 -13.74
N TRP A 55 8.73 -7.37 -12.68
CA TRP A 55 9.25 -7.06 -11.36
C TRP A 55 10.78 -6.91 -11.33
N ALA A 56 11.51 -7.76 -12.05
CA ALA A 56 12.96 -7.70 -12.10
C ALA A 56 13.48 -6.47 -12.86
N SER A 57 12.79 -6.05 -13.92
CA SER A 57 13.17 -4.90 -14.75
C SER A 57 12.58 -3.58 -14.28
N MET A 58 11.62 -3.60 -13.34
CA MET A 58 10.85 -2.43 -12.91
C MET A 58 10.25 -1.67 -14.11
N THR A 59 9.91 -2.38 -15.18
CA THR A 59 9.39 -1.80 -16.42
C THR A 59 8.12 -2.53 -16.83
N ALA A 60 6.98 -1.85 -16.67
CA ALA A 60 5.69 -2.37 -17.09
C ALA A 60 4.67 -1.26 -17.31
N THR A 61 3.59 -1.58 -18.01
CA THR A 61 2.41 -0.72 -18.05
C THR A 61 1.72 -0.70 -16.70
N GLU A 62 1.04 0.41 -16.40
CA GLU A 62 0.16 0.52 -15.24
C GLU A 62 -0.92 -0.56 -15.25
N ARG A 63 -1.29 -1.06 -14.06
CA ARG A 63 -2.33 -2.08 -13.89
C ARG A 63 -3.25 -1.77 -12.73
N GLY A 64 -4.49 -2.20 -12.90
CA GLY A 64 -5.51 -2.07 -11.89
C GLY A 64 -5.38 -3.13 -10.79
N ILE A 65 -5.31 -2.68 -9.53
CA ILE A 65 -5.31 -3.52 -8.34
C ILE A 65 -6.65 -3.38 -7.63
N PRO A 66 -7.43 -4.47 -7.46
CA PRO A 66 -8.66 -4.43 -6.70
C PRO A 66 -8.38 -4.17 -5.21
N MET A 67 -8.86 -3.04 -4.71
CA MET A 67 -8.72 -2.60 -3.32
C MET A 67 -10.08 -2.31 -2.69
N SER A 68 -10.21 -2.65 -1.41
CA SER A 68 -11.32 -2.20 -0.56
C SER A 68 -10.91 -0.93 0.21
N ARG A 69 -11.89 -0.23 0.78
CA ARG A 69 -11.60 0.93 1.64
C ARG A 69 -10.72 0.54 2.83
N LEU A 70 -10.97 -0.63 3.41
CA LEU A 70 -10.17 -1.18 4.50
C LEU A 70 -8.71 -1.49 4.08
N ASP A 71 -8.48 -1.89 2.83
CA ASP A 71 -7.10 -2.06 2.31
C ASP A 71 -6.39 -0.70 2.25
N ALA A 72 -7.09 0.34 1.82
CA ALA A 72 -6.52 1.68 1.78
C ALA A 72 -6.27 2.26 3.19
N GLN A 73 -7.16 2.01 4.16
CA GLN A 73 -6.94 2.40 5.56
C GLN A 73 -5.73 1.68 6.18
N LEU A 74 -5.54 0.40 5.85
CA LEU A 74 -4.36 -0.36 6.24
C LEU A 74 -3.07 0.28 5.69
N LEU A 75 -3.07 0.65 4.40
CA LEU A 75 -1.93 1.33 3.78
C LEU A 75 -1.62 2.68 4.43
N VAL A 76 -2.65 3.51 4.70
CA VAL A 76 -2.48 4.78 5.42
C VAL A 76 -1.86 4.55 6.80
N SER A 77 -2.38 3.56 7.55
CA SER A 77 -1.85 3.20 8.86
C SER A 77 -0.39 2.76 8.76
N GLY A 78 -0.05 2.00 7.72
CA GLY A 78 1.30 1.52 7.48
C GLY A 78 2.30 2.61 7.13
N LEU A 79 1.87 3.59 6.34
CA LEU A 79 2.65 4.77 6.02
C LEU A 79 2.97 5.58 7.28
N ARG A 80 1.96 5.86 8.11
CA ARG A 80 2.17 6.58 9.39
C ARG A 80 3.07 5.82 10.35
N PHE A 81 2.96 4.50 10.41
CA PHE A 81 3.88 3.66 11.18
C PHE A 81 5.31 3.78 10.63
N THR A 82 5.48 3.69 9.31
CA THR A 82 6.78 3.82 8.64
C THR A 82 7.42 5.18 8.91
N GLU A 83 6.65 6.27 8.86
CA GLU A 83 7.09 7.60 9.26
C GLU A 83 7.56 7.62 10.72
N MET A 84 6.75 7.13 11.66
CA MET A 84 7.07 7.09 13.08
C MET A 84 8.41 6.37 13.34
N MET A 85 8.62 5.22 12.71
CA MET A 85 9.85 4.44 12.82
C MET A 85 11.05 5.11 12.14
N SER A 86 10.81 5.96 11.14
CA SER A 86 11.86 6.62 10.34
C SER A 86 12.31 7.96 10.89
N THR A 87 11.70 8.49 11.96
CA THR A 87 11.97 9.82 12.54
C THR A 87 13.45 10.08 12.88
N HIS A 88 14.23 9.03 13.12
CA HIS A 88 15.65 9.11 13.46
C HIS A 88 16.60 8.93 12.25
N LEU A 89 16.05 8.68 11.06
CA LEU A 89 16.82 8.38 9.86
C LEU A 89 17.11 9.66 9.05
N PRO A 90 18.27 9.75 8.39
CA PRO A 90 18.66 10.95 7.63
C PRO A 90 17.78 11.23 6.41
N PHE A 91 16.89 10.30 6.05
CA PHE A 91 15.97 10.39 4.93
C PHE A 91 14.50 10.52 5.37
N PHE A 92 14.23 10.84 6.63
CA PHE A 92 12.87 10.99 7.17
C PHE A 92 11.99 11.94 6.33
N ASP A 93 12.51 13.09 5.92
CA ASP A 93 11.76 14.05 5.09
C ASP A 93 11.30 13.43 3.76
N GLN A 94 12.09 12.53 3.17
CA GLN A 94 11.73 11.83 1.94
C GLN A 94 10.61 10.81 2.19
N VAL A 95 10.64 10.14 3.35
CA VAL A 95 9.57 9.20 3.76
C VAL A 95 8.26 9.94 3.92
N CYS A 96 8.25 11.11 4.58
CA CYS A 96 7.04 11.93 4.70
C CYS A 96 6.49 12.37 3.34
N VAL A 97 7.36 12.86 2.45
CA VAL A 97 6.92 13.30 1.10
C VAL A 97 6.29 12.16 0.31
N VAL A 98 6.91 10.98 0.31
CA VAL A 98 6.36 9.80 -0.40
C VAL A 98 5.06 9.33 0.25
N SER A 99 5.00 9.32 1.57
CA SER A 99 3.81 8.91 2.32
C SER A 99 2.63 9.85 2.05
N ASP A 100 2.84 11.16 2.09
CA ASP A 100 1.79 12.13 1.81
C ASP A 100 1.31 12.05 0.35
N TRP A 101 2.20 11.78 -0.61
CA TRP A 101 1.81 11.53 -2.00
C TRP A 101 0.93 10.27 -2.12
N ILE A 102 1.33 9.13 -1.52
CA ILE A 102 0.53 7.90 -1.57
C ILE A 102 -0.83 8.12 -0.89
N VAL A 103 -0.87 8.82 0.24
CA VAL A 103 -2.14 9.15 0.93
C VAL A 103 -3.04 10.03 0.05
N ALA A 104 -2.49 10.95 -0.73
CA ALA A 104 -3.26 11.74 -1.68
C ALA A 104 -3.88 10.86 -2.78
N GLU A 105 -3.09 10.00 -3.42
CA GLU A 105 -3.57 9.05 -4.44
C GLU A 105 -4.67 8.12 -3.88
N LEU A 106 -4.48 7.64 -2.64
CA LEU A 106 -5.48 6.82 -1.96
C LEU A 106 -6.77 7.61 -1.68
N ASN A 107 -6.68 8.88 -1.26
CA ASN A 107 -7.86 9.73 -1.04
C ASN A 107 -8.60 10.06 -2.34
N GLU A 108 -7.90 10.20 -3.46
CA GLU A 108 -8.53 10.36 -4.78
C GLU A 108 -9.32 9.10 -5.17
N ALA A 109 -8.73 7.92 -4.96
CA ALA A 109 -9.40 6.65 -5.20
C ALA A 109 -10.55 6.40 -4.21
N PHE A 110 -10.37 6.74 -2.93
CA PHE A 110 -11.32 6.48 -1.84
C PHE A 110 -11.55 7.75 -1.01
N PRO A 111 -12.48 8.63 -1.43
CA PRO A 111 -12.74 9.90 -0.76
C PRO A 111 -13.09 9.74 0.73
N GLY A 112 -12.54 10.60 1.59
CA GLY A 112 -12.77 10.59 3.04
C GLY A 112 -12.05 9.46 3.78
N LEU A 113 -10.92 8.97 3.27
CA LEU A 113 -10.08 7.98 3.95
C LEU A 113 -9.44 8.56 5.22
N SER A 114 -8.97 9.81 5.14
CA SER A 114 -8.27 10.50 6.22
C SER A 114 -9.16 11.07 7.33
N ASP A 115 -10.49 11.00 7.16
CA ASP A 115 -11.47 11.48 8.15
C ASP A 115 -11.88 10.39 9.17
N SER A 116 -11.28 9.20 9.09
CA SER A 116 -11.61 8.03 9.91
C SER A 116 -10.71 7.88 11.13
#